data_AF-A0A6B0VR74-F1
#
_entry.id   AF-A0A6B0VR74-F1
#
_cell.length_a   1.000
_cell.length_b   1.000
_cell.length_c   1.000
_cell.angle_alpha   90.00
_cell.angle_beta   90.00
_cell.angle_gamma   90.00
#
_symmetry.space_group_name_H-M   'P 1'
#
loop_
_entity.id
_entity.type
_entity.pdbx_description
1 polymer ?
#
loop_
_entity_poly.entity_id
_entity_poly.type
_entity_poly.pdbx_seq_one_letter_code
_entity_poly.pdbx_strand_id
1 'polypeptide(L)' 'MNYQLIALGLLTGTLTGAFFALFDVPIPAPPELPGLMGIVGIYLGYKLVQAANISIDLLDSIGL' A
#
# COMPACT_ATOMS: atom_id res chain seq x y z
N MET A 1 -14.82 -5.56 -9.60
CA MET A 1 -13.99 -6.01 -8.45
C MET A 1 -13.52 -7.42 -8.75
N ASN A 2 -12.23 -7.66 -8.93
CA ASN A 2 -11.72 -9.02 -9.18
C ASN A 2 -11.40 -9.68 -7.84
N TYR A 3 -12.38 -10.43 -7.31
CA TYR A 3 -12.26 -11.07 -5.99
C TYR A 3 -11.13 -12.09 -5.92
N GLN A 4 -10.78 -12.74 -7.04
CA GLN A 4 -9.67 -13.68 -7.09
C GLN A 4 -8.33 -12.99 -6.78
N LEU A 5 -8.09 -11.80 -7.33
CA LEU A 5 -6.86 -11.05 -7.07
C LEU A 5 -6.77 -10.59 -5.61
N ILE A 6 -7.89 -10.18 -5.00
CA ILE A 6 -7.93 -9.79 -3.59
C ILE A 6 -7.59 -10.99 -2.70
N ALA A 7 -8.21 -12.14 -2.95
CA ALA A 7 -7.96 -13.36 -2.19
C ALA A 7 -6.50 -13.83 -2.33
N LEU A 8 -5.96 -13.82 -3.56
CA LEU A 8 -4.55 -14.17 -3.82
C LEU A 8 -3.58 -13.19 -3.16
N GLY A 9 -3.87 -11.89 -3.18
CA GLY A 9 -3.07 -10.87 -2.50
C GLY A 9 -3.04 -11.07 -0.98
N LEU A 10 -4.20 -11.29 -0.36
CA LEU A 10 -4.31 -11.58 1.07
C LEU A 10 -3.59 -12.88 1.45
N LEU A 11 -3.76 -13.93 0.66
CA LEU A 11 -3.10 -15.22 0.89
C LEU A 11 -1.59 -15.08 0.76
N THR A 12 -1.10 -14.37 -0.26
CA THR A 12 0.33 -14.10 -0.46
C THR A 12 0.90 -13.35 0.74
N GLY A 13 0.28 -12.24 1.15
CA GLY A 13 0.73 -11.46 2.31
C GLY A 13 0.74 -12.29 3.61
N THR A 14 -0.30 -13.12 3.82
CA THR A 14 -0.40 -14.00 4.98
C THR A 14 0.70 -15.06 5.00
N LEU A 15 0.92 -15.74 3.87
CA LEU A 15 1.97 -16.77 3.77
C LEU A 15 3.37 -16.16 3.92
N THR A 16 3.61 -14.99 3.32
CA THR A 16 4.88 -14.27 3.50
C THR A 16 5.09 -13.90 4.96
N GLY A 17 4.10 -13.28 5.62
CA GLY A 17 4.20 -12.94 7.05
C GLY A 17 4.41 -14.16 7.94
N ALA A 18 3.68 -15.25 7.69
CA ALA A 18 3.83 -16.50 8.41
C ALA A 18 5.23 -17.10 8.23
N PHE A 19 5.79 -17.05 7.01
CA PHE A 19 7.16 -17.50 6.76
C PHE A 19 8.18 -16.72 7.60
N PHE A 20 8.14 -15.39 7.59
CA PHE A 20 9.07 -14.58 8.40
C PHE A 20 8.95 -14.86 9.90
N ALA A 21 7.72 -15.01 10.41
CA ALA A 21 7.48 -15.36 11.81
C ALA A 21 7.96 -16.77 12.17
N LEU A 22 7.81 -17.74 11.26
CA LEU A 22 8.25 -19.13 11.48
C LEU A 22 9.77 -19.28 11.55
N PHE A 23 10.49 -18.48 10.75
CA PHE A 23 11.96 -18.51 10.71
C PHE A 23 12.62 -17.46 11.60
N ASP A 24 11.84 -16.71 12.39
CA ASP A 24 12.29 -15.64 13.28
C ASP A 24 13.18 -14.60 12.55
N VAL A 25 12.86 -14.36 11.27
CA VAL A 25 13.56 -13.39 10.42
C VAL A 25 12.83 -12.06 10.55
N PRO A 26 13.55 -10.92 10.66
CA PRO A 26 12.92 -9.60 10.65
C PRO A 26 12.02 -9.43 9.44
N ILE A 27 10.76 -9.07 9.69
CA ILE A 27 9.77 -8.81 8.64
C ILE A 27 10.20 -7.56 7.84
N PRO A 28 10.15 -7.60 6.49
CA PRO A 28 10.45 -6.44 5.65
C PRO A 28 9.33 -5.38 5.65
N ALA A 29 8.14 -5.72 6.15
CA ALA A 29 6.99 -4.82 6.24
C ALA A 29 7.03 -3.99 7.54
N PRO A 30 6.35 -2.83 7.61
CA PRO A 30 6.28 -2.03 8.82
C PRO A 30 5.72 -2.90 9.97
N PRO A 31 6.49 -3.13 11.05
CA PRO A 31 6.15 -4.14 12.05
C PRO A 31 5.06 -3.68 13.03
N GLU A 32 4.60 -2.44 12.91
CA GLU A 32 3.75 -1.77 13.88
C GLU A 32 2.55 -1.05 13.24
N LEU A 33 1.47 -0.92 14.01
CA LEU A 33 0.23 -0.23 13.62
C LEU A 33 0.47 1.15 12.96
N PRO A 34 1.36 2.02 13.47
CA PRO A 34 1.68 3.29 12.83
C PRO A 34 2.10 3.16 11.36
N GLY A 35 2.90 2.16 11.01
CA GLY A 35 3.34 1.94 9.63
C GLY A 35 2.20 1.51 8.71
N LEU A 36 1.31 0.64 9.19
CA LEU A 36 0.10 0.25 8.45
C LEU A 36 -0.83 1.45 8.24
N MET A 37 -1.01 2.27 9.28
CA MET A 37 -1.82 3.48 9.19
C MET A 37 -1.25 4.50 8.19
N GLY A 38 0.08 4.56 8.03
CA GLY A 38 0.73 5.35 6.98
C GLY A 38 0.28 4.92 5.57
N ILE A 39 0.27 3.61 5.28
CA ILE A 39 -0.17 3.08 3.97
C ILE A 39 -1.65 3.42 3.72
N VAL A 40 -2.50 3.23 4.74
CA VAL A 40 -3.92 3.60 4.65
C VAL A 40 -4.08 5.11 4.39
N GLY A 41 -3.35 5.95 5.11
CA GLY A 41 -3.35 7.40 4.93
C GLY A 41 -2.93 7.83 3.53
N ILE A 42 -1.90 7.20 2.96
CA ILE A 42 -1.46 7.45 1.57
C ILE A 42 -2.58 7.13 0.58
N TYR A 43 -3.22 5.97 0.72
CA TYR A 43 -4.31 5.57 -0.18
C TYR A 43 -5.51 6.53 -0.08
N LEU A 44 -5.89 6.91 1.14
CA LEU A 44 -6.97 7.86 1.37
C LEU A 44 -6.63 9.25 0.80
N GLY A 45 -5.42 9.75 1.04
CA GLY A 45 -4.95 11.01 0.47
C GLY A 45 -5.00 11.00 -1.06
N TYR A 46 -4.51 9.94 -1.70
CA TYR A 46 -4.61 9.75 -3.14
C TYR A 46 -6.07 9.81 -3.63
N LYS A 47 -6.99 9.12 -2.94
CA LYS A 47 -8.40 9.12 -3.31
C LYS A 47 -9.08 10.47 -3.10
N LEU A 48 -8.73 11.20 -2.05
CA LEU A 48 -9.25 12.55 -1.79
C LEU A 48 -8.83 13.53 -2.88
N VAL A 49 -7.55 13.51 -3.28
CA VAL A 49 -7.02 14.35 -4.36
C VAL A 49 -7.69 14.02 -5.69
N GLN A 50 -7.86 12.73 -5.99
CA GLN A 50 -8.60 12.27 -7.17
C GLN A 50 -10.07 12.72 -7.14
N ALA A 51 -10.75 12.61 -6.00
CA ALA A 51 -12.14 13.04 -5.86
C ALA A 51 -12.31 14.57 -5.99
N ALA A 52 -11.33 15.34 -5.51
CA ALA A 52 -11.30 16.79 -5.63
C ALA A 52 -10.88 17.28 -7.04
N ASN A 53 -10.45 16.37 -7.94
CA ASN A 53 -9.86 16.69 -9.25
C ASN A 53 -8.71 17.71 -9.18
N ILE A 54 -7.92 17.65 -8.10
CA ILE A 54 -6.75 18.52 -7.91
C ILE A 54 -5.52 17.73 -8.38
N SER A 55 -5.16 17.80 -9.65
CA SER A 55 -3.92 17.20 -10.15
C SER A 55 -2.98 18.30 -10.62
N ILE A 56 -1.75 18.33 -10.07
CA ILE A 56 -0.67 19.14 -10.61
C ILE A 56 0.08 18.24 -11.59
N ASP A 57 0.10 18.61 -12.86
CA ASP A 57 0.97 17.96 -13.82
C ASP A 57 2.40 18.47 -13.61
N LEU A 58 3.17 17.68 -12.88
CA LEU A 58 4.54 18.02 -12.50
C LEU A 58 5.46 18.09 -13.71
N LEU A 59 5.17 17.33 -14.78
CA LEU A 59 5.99 17.29 -15.98
C LEU A 59 5.77 18.57 -16.80
N ASP A 60 4.51 18.94 -17.04
CA ASP A 60 4.17 20.23 -17.65
C ASP A 60 4.72 21.42 -16.83
N SER A 61 4.68 21.33 -15.49
CA SER A 61 5.16 22.40 -14.60
C SER A 61 6.67 22.63 -14.65
N ILE A 62 7.46 21.64 -15.08
CA ILE A 62 8.92 21.77 -15.27
C ILE A 62 9.31 21.85 -16.76
N GLY A 63 8.31 21.94 -17.64
CA GLY A 63 8.49 22.09 -19.09
C GLY A 63 8.95 20.82 -19.81
N LEU A 64 8.63 19.64 -19.26
CA LEU A 64 8.94 18.32 -19.81
C LEU A 64 7.70 17.62 -20.37
#